data_AF-L1NWS9-F1
#
_entry.id   AF-L1NWS9-F1
#
_cell.length_a   1.000
_cell.length_b   1.000
_cell.length_c   1.000
_cell.angle_alpha   90.00
_cell.angle_beta   90.00
_cell.angle_gamma   90.00
#
_symmetry.space_group_name_H-M   'P 1'
#
loop_
_entity.id
_entity.type
_entity.pdbx_description
1 polymer ?
#
loop_
_entity_poly.entity_id
_entity_poly.type
_entity_poly.pdbx_seq_one_letter_code
_entity_poly.pdbx_strand_id
1 'polypeptide(L)'
;MMKEPISLDTALQIVGSLKVRAIKEKSTLTNLVEKDALDQKIKMYLKEEKMLYGTDDMARLSVMDKVVHYYSPLIKQMNGVL
;
A
#
# COMPACT_ATOMS: atom_id res chain seq x y z
N MET A 1 -9.87 23.58 5.97
CA MET A 1 -9.89 22.12 5.71
C MET A 1 -8.62 21.78 4.94
N MET A 2 -7.71 20.98 5.53
CA MET A 2 -6.61 20.40 4.74
C MET A 2 -7.25 19.40 3.78
N LYS A 3 -7.25 19.71 2.49
CA LYS A 3 -7.57 18.71 1.47
C LYS A 3 -6.41 17.73 1.47
N GLU A 4 -6.69 16.46 1.77
CA GLU A 4 -5.72 15.41 1.51
C GLU A 4 -5.33 15.48 0.02
N PRO A 5 -4.04 15.45 -0.32
CA PRO A 5 -3.59 15.71 -1.68
C PRO A 5 -4.03 14.63 -2.68
N ILE A 6 -4.60 13.53 -2.20
CA ILE A 6 -5.13 12.43 -3.00
C ILE A 6 -6.51 12.00 -2.48
N SER A 7 -7.35 11.46 -3.38
CA SER A 7 -8.65 10.89 -2.98
C SER A 7 -8.50 9.54 -2.30
N LEU A 8 -9.53 9.13 -1.53
CA LEU A 8 -9.62 7.80 -0.95
C LEU A 8 -9.50 6.69 -2.00
N ASP A 9 -10.16 6.85 -3.15
CA ASP A 9 -10.06 5.89 -4.27
C ASP A 9 -8.64 5.77 -4.79
N THR A 10 -7.92 6.89 -4.89
CA THR A 10 -6.51 6.89 -5.30
C THR A 10 -5.66 6.15 -4.27
N ALA A 11 -5.92 6.36 -2.98
CA ALA A 11 -5.21 5.65 -1.92
C ALA A 11 -5.44 4.14 -1.96
N LEU A 12 -6.69 3.72 -2.17
CA LEU A 12 -7.05 2.31 -2.34
C LEU A 12 -6.37 1.68 -3.56
N GLN A 13 -6.34 2.39 -4.70
CA GLN A 13 -5.64 1.92 -5.90
C GLN A 13 -4.14 1.75 -5.67
N ILE A 14 -3.50 2.67 -4.95
CA ILE A 14 -2.07 2.61 -4.60
C ILE A 14 -1.78 1.41 -3.70
N VAL A 15 -2.49 1.26 -2.59
CA VAL A 15 -2.29 0.14 -1.65
C VAL A 15 -2.58 -1.20 -2.34
N GLY A 16 -3.67 -1.27 -3.13
CA GLY A 16 -4.02 -2.47 -3.90
C GLY A 16 -2.95 -2.84 -4.94
N SER A 17 -2.36 -1.86 -5.61
CA SER A 17 -1.27 -2.07 -6.57
C SER A 17 -0.03 -2.66 -5.91
N LEU A 18 0.36 -2.14 -4.73
CA LEU A 18 1.49 -2.66 -3.96
C LEU A 18 1.24 -4.10 -3.50
N LYS A 19 0.02 -4.40 -3.04
CA LYS A 19 -0.38 -5.75 -2.64
C LYS A 19 -0.26 -6.74 -3.80
N VAL A 20 -0.82 -6.42 -4.97
CA VAL A 20 -0.75 -7.29 -6.15
C VAL A 20 0.69 -7.52 -6.58
N ARG A 21 1.55 -6.51 -6.51
CA ARG A 21 2.98 -6.66 -6.81
C ARG A 21 3.67 -7.61 -5.84
N ALA A 22 3.46 -7.44 -4.53
CA ALA A 22 4.03 -8.31 -3.52
C ALA A 22 3.57 -9.78 -3.69
N ILE A 23 2.31 -10.01 -4.07
CA ILE A 23 1.79 -11.35 -4.39
C ILE A 23 2.52 -11.95 -5.60
N LYS A 24 2.69 -11.17 -6.67
CA LYS A 24 3.40 -11.62 -7.88
C LYS A 24 4.86 -11.96 -7.57
N GLU A 25 5.56 -11.08 -6.85
CA GLU A 25 6.94 -11.32 -6.42
C GLU A 25 7.04 -12.60 -5.58
N LYS A 26 6.14 -12.77 -4.59
CA LYS A 26 6.10 -13.98 -3.76
C LYS A 26 5.91 -15.25 -4.59
N SER A 27 5.09 -15.20 -5.64
CA SER A 27 4.85 -16.36 -6.52
C SER A 27 6.10 -16.78 -7.30
N THR A 28 7.03 -15.84 -7.54
CA THR A 28 8.28 -16.10 -8.27
C THR A 28 9.46 -16.52 -7.38
N LEU A 29 9.37 -16.33 -6.07
CA LEU A 29 10.46 -16.64 -5.14
C LEU A 29 10.44 -18.10 -4.68
N THR A 30 11.64 -18.67 -4.55
CA THR A 30 11.86 -20.01 -3.98
C THR A 30 12.36 -19.94 -2.53
N ASN A 31 12.99 -18.83 -2.14
CA ASN A 31 13.49 -18.60 -0.79
C ASN A 31 12.32 -18.41 0.21
N LEU A 32 12.29 -19.25 1.24
CA LEU A 32 11.23 -19.23 2.26
C LEU A 32 11.27 -17.96 3.14
N VAL A 33 12.46 -17.42 3.41
CA VAL A 33 12.62 -16.20 4.23
C VAL A 33 12.05 -14.99 3.50
N GLU A 34 12.37 -14.85 2.22
CA GLU A 34 11.85 -13.76 1.40
C GLU A 34 10.34 -13.89 1.16
N LYS A 35 9.84 -15.12 1.04
CA LYS A 35 8.40 -15.40 0.96
C LYS A 35 7.66 -14.98 2.24
N ASP A 36 8.22 -15.25 3.42
CA ASP A 36 7.62 -14.81 4.68
C ASP A 36 7.61 -13.29 4.81
N ALA A 37 8.71 -12.63 4.44
CA ALA A 37 8.78 -11.17 4.42
C ALA A 37 7.71 -10.55 3.48
N LEU A 38 7.49 -11.14 2.31
CA LEU A 38 6.41 -10.72 1.40
C LEU A 38 5.02 -11.02 1.96
N ASP A 39 4.83 -12.14 2.66
CA ASP A 39 3.56 -12.43 3.33
C ASP A 39 3.22 -11.41 4.42
N GLN A 40 4.21 -10.98 5.19
CA GLN A 40 4.03 -9.91 6.17
C GLN A 40 3.64 -8.59 5.48
N LYS A 41 4.29 -8.24 4.36
CA LYS A 41 3.92 -7.05 3.56
C LYS A 41 2.50 -7.16 3.01
N ILE A 42 2.09 -8.31 2.47
CA ILE A 42 0.74 -8.54 1.94
C ILE A 42 -0.31 -8.38 3.05
N LYS A 43 -0.07 -8.96 4.24
CA LYS A 43 -0.95 -8.79 5.41
C LYS A 43 -1.05 -7.34 5.85
N MET A 44 0.06 -6.60 5.82
CA MET A 44 0.07 -5.16 6.11
C MET A 44 -0.82 -4.39 5.12
N TYR A 45 -0.65 -4.59 3.81
CA TYR A 45 -1.47 -3.92 2.80
C TYR A 45 -2.96 -4.26 2.93
N LEU A 46 -3.31 -5.52 3.23
CA LEU A 46 -4.69 -5.92 3.50
C LEU A 46 -5.28 -5.21 4.72
N LYS A 47 -4.49 -5.00 5.77
CA LYS A 47 -4.91 -4.25 6.96
C LYS A 47 -5.14 -2.78 6.62
N GLU A 48 -4.23 -2.19 5.85
CA GLU A 48 -4.31 -0.80 5.40
C GLU A 48 -5.51 -0.55 4.49
N GLU A 49 -5.83 -1.46 3.56
CA GLU A 49 -7.08 -1.41 2.77
C GLU A 49 -8.33 -1.41 3.68
N LYS A 50 -8.36 -2.27 4.69
CA LYS A 50 -9.48 -2.31 5.65
C LYS A 50 -9.59 -1.02 6.46
N MET A 51 -8.46 -0.40 6.81
CA MET A 51 -8.44 0.91 7.50
C MET A 51 -8.97 2.02 6.59
N LEU A 52 -8.65 1.98 5.29
CA LEU A 52 -9.16 2.94 4.31
C LEU A 52 -10.69 2.83 4.13
N TYR A 53 -11.24 1.62 4.13
CA TYR A 53 -12.69 1.38 4.12
C TYR A 53 -13.37 1.50 5.49
N GLY A 54 -12.58 1.65 6.56
CA GLY A 54 -13.06 1.60 7.93
C GLY A 54 -13.74 2.88 8.38
N THR A 55 -14.42 2.78 9.52
CA THR A 55 -15.08 3.92 10.20
C THR A 55 -14.18 4.62 11.22
N ASP A 56 -12.96 4.12 11.44
CA ASP A 56 -11.95 4.79 12.27
C ASP A 56 -11.21 5.84 11.44
N ASP A 57 -11.63 7.10 11.60
CA ASP A 57 -11.07 8.23 10.89
C ASP A 57 -9.58 8.42 11.17
N MET A 58 -9.10 8.14 12.40
CA MET A 58 -7.68 8.31 12.74
C MET A 58 -6.83 7.25 12.06
N ALA A 59 -7.29 6.00 12.04
CA ALA A 59 -6.63 4.93 11.30
C ALA A 59 -6.63 5.22 9.80
N ARG A 60 -7.75 5.73 9.25
CA ARG A 60 -7.85 6.11 7.84
C ARG A 60 -6.87 7.23 7.48
N LEU A 61 -6.87 8.32 8.24
CA LEU A 61 -5.96 9.46 8.04
C LEU A 61 -4.49 9.04 8.14
N SER A 62 -4.15 8.15 9.08
CA SER A 62 -2.79 7.62 9.23
C SER A 62 -2.33 6.86 7.98
N VAL A 63 -3.21 6.03 7.41
CA VAL A 63 -2.89 5.31 6.16
C VAL A 63 -2.84 6.27 4.98
N MET A 64 -3.72 7.26 4.90
CA MET A 64 -3.70 8.27 3.83
C MET A 64 -2.40 9.09 3.85
N ASP A 65 -1.93 9.51 5.02
CA ASP A 65 -0.63 10.17 5.18
C ASP A 65 0.52 9.31 4.64
N LYS A 66 0.55 8.02 5.04
CA LYS A 66 1.55 7.06 4.55
C LYS A 66 1.48 6.88 3.04
N VAL A 67 0.28 6.84 2.45
CA VAL A 67 0.11 6.72 1.00
C VAL A 67 0.70 7.92 0.29
N VAL A 68 0.44 9.14 0.79
CA VAL A 68 0.92 10.38 0.19
C VAL A 68 2.44 10.46 0.26
N HIS A 69 3.02 10.25 1.44
CA HIS A 69 4.42 10.54 1.69
C HIS A 69 5.36 9.38 1.36
N TYR A 70 4.86 8.14 1.35
CA TYR A 70 5.71 6.96 1.17
C TYR A 70 5.31 6.12 -0.05
N TYR A 71 4.05 5.69 -0.18
CA TYR A 71 3.67 4.79 -1.27
C TYR A 71 3.57 5.47 -2.63
N SER A 72 3.11 6.72 -2.70
CA SER A 72 2.99 7.45 -3.97
C SER A 72 4.36 7.67 -4.62
N PRO A 73 5.40 8.16 -3.91
CA PRO A 73 6.75 8.22 -4.46
C PRO A 73 7.30 6.84 -4.86
N LEU A 74 7.05 5.82 -4.04
CA LEU A 74 7.53 4.46 -4.30
C LEU A 74 6.96 3.89 -5.60
N ILE A 75 5.65 4.03 -5.83
CA ILE A 75 5.02 3.58 -7.09
C ILE A 75 5.56 4.37 -8.28
N LYS A 76 5.75 5.69 -8.16
CA LYS A 76 6.32 6.52 -9.23
C LYS A 76 7.72 6.02 -9.62
N GLN A 77 8.58 5.79 -8.63
CA GLN A 77 9.92 5.22 -8.83
C GLN A 77 9.86 3.85 -9.50
N MET A 78 8.99 2.96 -9.04
CA MET A 78 8.82 1.63 -9.64
C MET A 78 8.29 1.67 -11.08
N ASN A 79 7.52 2.70 -11.44
CA ASN A 79 6.99 2.88 -12.79
C ASN A 79 7.95 3.64 -13.71
N GLY A 80 9.13 4.07 -13.21
CA GLY A 80 10.07 4.87 -13.97
C GLY A 80 9.61 6.31 -14.25
N VAL A 81 8.62 6.81 -13.50
CA VAL A 81 8.14 8.19 -13.58
C VAL A 81 8.91 8.99 -12.52
N LEU A 82 9.95 9.71 -12.95
CA LEU A 82 10.70 10.66 -12.11
C LEU A 82 9.96 11.99 -12.02
#